data_AF-A0A0S8GDL7-F1
#
_entry.id   AF-A0A0S8GDL7-F1
#
_cell.length_a   1.000
_cell.length_b   1.000
_cell.length_c   1.000
_cell.angle_alpha   90.00
_cell.angle_beta   90.00
_cell.angle_gamma   90.00
#
_symmetry.space_group_name_H-M   'P 1'
#
loop_
_entity.id
_entity.type
_entity.pdbx_description
1 polymer ?
#
loop_
_entity_poly.entity_id
_entity_poly.type
_entity_poly.pdbx_seq_one_letter_code
_entity_poly.pdbx_strand_id
1 'polypeptide(L)'
;MLLVGAAAVAMILVNSPLAWLYNYLLEVPVAIRIGDFEIFKPMLLWVNDGLMAVFFFLVGLELKREILEGDLAQPSQAVLPAFAAAGGMAVPAIIYAWSNWQDPVTLHGWAIPAATDIAFALGVLLLLGKQVPTALKVFLMTLAILDDLGAIVVIAIFYTAKLSLSSLAVALTALAVLILMNRRGVTRLPAYVLVGLIMWASVLKSGVHATLAGVALAAVIPMRDPNNPKHSPLRELEHDLHPSVAYFIVPLFAFANAGVSLEGVQLETLLEPVPLGIAAGLFLGKQLGVFLFAWLAVQLRMARLP
;
A
#
# COMPACT_ATOMS: atom_id res chain seq x y z
N MET A 1 4.51 8.14 16.23
CA MET A 1 5.27 7.59 17.37
C MET A 1 4.96 6.14 17.63
N LEU A 2 3.69 5.70 17.65
CA LEU A 2 3.34 4.31 17.90
C LEU A 2 3.91 3.34 16.85
N LEU A 3 3.86 3.69 15.55
CA LEU A 3 4.54 2.97 14.46
C LEU A 3 6.04 2.76 14.74
N VAL A 4 6.77 3.84 15.00
CA VAL A 4 8.22 3.81 15.26
C VAL A 4 8.52 2.97 16.51
N GLY A 5 7.70 3.10 17.54
CA GLY A 5 7.78 2.26 18.73
C GLY A 5 7.61 0.78 18.41
N ALA A 6 6.59 0.41 17.64
CA ALA A 6 6.34 -0.97 17.23
C ALA A 6 7.50 -1.56 16.42
N ALA A 7 8.06 -0.80 15.46
CA ALA A 7 9.24 -1.21 14.71
C ALA A 7 10.49 -1.37 15.61
N ALA A 8 10.69 -0.46 16.56
CA ALA A 8 11.78 -0.56 17.53
C ALA A 8 11.63 -1.80 18.43
N VAL A 9 10.41 -2.09 18.90
CA VAL A 9 10.15 -3.32 19.68
C VAL A 9 10.45 -4.57 18.84
N ALA A 10 10.04 -4.61 17.57
CA ALA A 10 10.34 -5.73 16.68
C ALA A 10 11.86 -5.95 16.52
N MET A 11 12.61 -4.88 16.28
CA MET A 11 14.08 -4.92 16.21
C MET A 11 14.72 -5.38 17.52
N ILE A 12 14.21 -4.94 18.67
CA ILE A 12 14.72 -5.39 19.98
C ILE A 12 14.43 -6.88 20.18
N LEU A 13 13.21 -7.34 19.91
CA LEU A 13 12.82 -8.73 20.15
C LEU A 13 13.63 -9.71 19.29
N VAL A 14 13.75 -9.45 17.98
CA VAL A 14 14.46 -10.33 17.05
C VAL A 14 15.97 -10.39 17.32
N ASN A 15 16.55 -9.37 17.96
CA ASN A 15 17.96 -9.30 18.32
C ASN A 15 18.23 -9.60 19.81
N SER A 16 17.24 -10.17 20.52
CA SER A 16 17.34 -10.51 21.94
C SER A 16 17.24 -12.03 22.15
N PRO A 17 17.49 -12.54 23.38
CA PRO A 17 17.22 -13.94 23.71
C PRO A 17 15.76 -14.38 23.51
N LEU A 18 14.83 -13.44 23.26
CA LEU A 18 13.43 -13.70 22.93
C LEU A 18 13.16 -13.84 21.42
N ALA A 19 14.20 -13.83 20.57
CA ALA A 19 14.06 -13.97 19.12
C ALA A 19 13.30 -15.24 18.72
N TRP A 20 13.52 -16.34 19.43
CA TRP A 20 12.80 -17.60 19.19
C TRP A 20 11.29 -17.44 19.36
N LEU A 21 10.83 -16.66 20.35
CA LEU A 21 9.41 -16.44 20.61
C LEU A 21 8.79 -15.56 19.52
N TYR A 22 9.52 -14.51 19.11
CA TYR A 22 9.11 -13.62 18.03
C TYR A 22 8.98 -14.37 16.70
N ASN A 23 10.02 -15.13 16.31
CA ASN A 23 9.99 -15.93 15.08
C ASN A 23 8.92 -17.03 15.13
N TYR A 24 8.79 -17.73 16.27
CA TYR A 24 7.75 -18.74 16.45
C TYR A 24 6.35 -18.14 16.25
N LEU A 25 6.07 -16.97 16.83
CA LEU A 25 4.78 -16.28 16.68
C LEU A 25 4.46 -15.93 15.22
N LEU A 26 5.46 -15.47 14.47
CA LEU A 26 5.29 -15.09 13.06
C LEU A 26 5.16 -16.32 12.13
N GLU A 27 5.80 -17.42 12.48
CA GLU A 27 5.79 -18.66 11.71
C GLU A 27 4.63 -19.59 12.05
N VAL A 28 3.83 -19.30 13.09
CA VAL A 28 2.67 -20.13 13.48
C VAL A 28 1.82 -20.43 12.25
N PRO A 29 1.63 -21.71 11.88
CA PRO A 29 0.83 -22.08 10.74
C PRO A 29 -0.65 -21.86 11.07
N VAL A 30 -1.31 -20.98 10.32
CA VAL A 30 -2.73 -20.70 10.46
C VAL A 30 -3.46 -21.19 9.21
N ALA A 31 -4.43 -22.08 9.43
CA ALA A 31 -5.25 -22.66 8.38
C ALA A 31 -6.70 -22.26 8.57
N ILE A 32 -7.32 -21.70 7.52
CA ILE A 32 -8.77 -21.49 7.45
C ILE A 32 -9.33 -22.48 6.43
N ARG A 33 -10.23 -23.36 6.88
CA ARG A 33 -10.88 -24.37 6.05
C ARG A 33 -12.40 -24.25 6.10
N ILE A 34 -13.01 -24.15 4.92
CA ILE A 34 -14.46 -24.12 4.69
C ILE A 34 -14.78 -25.18 3.64
N GLY A 35 -15.15 -26.38 4.08
CA GLY A 35 -15.33 -27.54 3.19
C GLY A 35 -14.01 -27.94 2.51
N ASP A 36 -14.01 -27.95 1.18
CA ASP A 36 -12.80 -28.21 0.34
C ASP A 36 -11.95 -26.96 0.11
N PHE A 37 -12.44 -25.79 0.51
CA PHE A 37 -11.67 -24.56 0.45
C PHE A 37 -10.74 -24.49 1.66
N GLU A 38 -9.44 -24.60 1.42
CA GLU A 38 -8.40 -24.44 2.43
C GLU A 38 -7.41 -23.35 2.01
N ILE A 39 -7.09 -22.46 2.95
CA ILE A 39 -5.96 -21.53 2.87
C ILE A 39 -5.06 -21.82 4.06
N PHE A 40 -3.83 -22.25 3.77
CA PHE A 40 -2.78 -22.52 4.75
C PHE A 40 -1.65 -21.52 4.54
N LYS A 41 -1.39 -20.67 5.54
CA LYS A 41 -0.31 -19.69 5.52
C LYS A 41 0.26 -19.46 6.93
N PRO A 42 1.55 -19.13 7.06
CA PRO A 42 2.11 -18.63 8.31
C PRO A 42 1.40 -17.36 8.77
N MET A 43 1.40 -17.10 10.07
CA MET A 43 0.79 -15.92 10.69
C MET A 43 1.29 -14.62 10.02
N LEU A 44 2.58 -14.53 9.71
CA LEU A 44 3.16 -13.37 9.01
C LEU A 44 2.45 -13.07 7.68
N LEU A 45 2.15 -14.09 6.86
CA LEU A 45 1.48 -13.87 5.58
C LEU A 45 0.00 -13.51 5.75
N TRP A 46 -0.67 -14.01 6.79
CA TRP A 46 -2.03 -13.57 7.13
C TRP A 46 -2.05 -12.11 7.57
N VAL A 47 -1.08 -11.70 8.37
CA VAL A 47 -0.88 -10.30 8.76
C VAL A 47 -0.68 -9.46 7.50
N ASN A 48 0.23 -9.86 6.60
CA ASN A 48 0.55 -9.09 5.41
C ASN A 48 -0.64 -9.01 4.44
N ASP A 49 -1.22 -10.15 4.03
CA ASP A 49 -2.30 -10.17 3.05
C ASP A 49 -3.62 -9.61 3.60
N GLY A 50 -3.87 -9.76 4.91
CA GLY A 50 -5.08 -9.31 5.59
C GLY A 50 -5.01 -7.84 5.99
N LEU A 51 -4.01 -7.44 6.77
CA LEU A 51 -3.88 -6.06 7.23
C LEU A 51 -3.65 -5.10 6.06
N MET A 52 -2.82 -5.47 5.08
CA MET A 52 -2.60 -4.62 3.92
C MET A 52 -3.83 -4.52 3.03
N ALA A 53 -4.69 -5.53 2.97
CA ALA A 53 -5.97 -5.40 2.26
C ALA A 53 -6.87 -4.35 2.92
N VAL A 54 -6.89 -4.26 4.25
CA VAL A 54 -7.64 -3.21 4.96
C VAL A 54 -6.97 -1.83 4.80
N PHE A 55 -5.64 -1.76 4.85
CA PHE A 55 -4.90 -0.53 4.59
C PHE A 55 -5.16 0.00 3.18
N PHE A 56 -4.99 -0.82 2.15
CA PHE A 56 -5.22 -0.44 0.75
C PHE A 56 -6.70 -0.22 0.43
N PHE A 57 -7.61 -0.81 1.21
CA PHE A 57 -9.02 -0.45 1.16
C PHE A 57 -9.24 0.99 1.63
N LEU A 58 -8.67 1.41 2.77
CA LEU A 58 -8.72 2.82 3.20
C LEU A 58 -8.09 3.75 2.16
N VAL A 59 -6.90 3.44 1.67
CA VAL A 59 -6.21 4.23 0.63
C VAL A 59 -7.06 4.31 -0.65
N GLY A 60 -7.75 3.23 -1.03
CA GLY A 60 -8.68 3.23 -2.16
C GLY A 60 -9.92 4.12 -1.94
N LEU A 61 -10.43 4.21 -0.71
CA LEU A 61 -11.54 5.12 -0.37
C LEU A 61 -11.08 6.56 -0.50
N GLU A 62 -9.90 6.86 0.05
CA GLU A 62 -9.29 8.19 -0.01
C GLU A 62 -8.99 8.61 -1.45
N LEU A 63 -8.38 7.74 -2.27
CA LEU A 63 -8.15 8.00 -3.69
C LEU A 63 -9.48 8.31 -4.39
N LYS A 64 -10.51 7.50 -4.16
CA LYS A 64 -11.82 7.70 -4.79
C LYS A 64 -12.44 9.03 -4.36
N ARG A 65 -12.35 9.42 -3.09
CA ARG A 65 -12.80 10.72 -2.59
C ARG A 65 -12.05 11.85 -3.28
N GLU A 66 -10.72 11.75 -3.38
CA GLU A 66 -9.88 12.77 -4.02
C GLU A 66 -10.21 12.93 -5.52
N ILE A 67 -10.42 11.83 -6.24
CA ILE A 67 -10.78 11.87 -7.68
C ILE A 67 -12.16 12.49 -7.90
N LEU A 68 -13.12 12.24 -7.01
CA LEU A 68 -14.51 12.68 -7.21
C LEU A 68 -14.81 14.08 -6.67
N GLU A 69 -14.21 14.44 -5.53
CA GLU A 69 -14.56 15.65 -4.78
C GLU A 69 -13.34 16.43 -4.25
N GLY A 70 -12.12 15.91 -4.40
CA GLY A 70 -10.90 16.55 -3.90
C GLY A 70 -10.03 17.13 -5.01
N ASP A 71 -8.73 17.23 -4.74
CA ASP A 71 -7.79 17.96 -5.61
C ASP A 71 -7.44 17.17 -6.88
N LEU A 72 -7.62 15.85 -6.85
CA LEU A 72 -7.48 15.01 -8.05
C LEU A 72 -8.66 15.12 -9.02
N ALA A 73 -9.78 15.75 -8.61
CA ALA A 73 -10.94 15.96 -9.48
C ALA A 73 -10.64 16.93 -10.63
N GLN A 74 -9.71 17.87 -10.42
CA GLN A 74 -9.24 18.77 -11.47
C GLN A 74 -7.97 18.23 -12.12
N PRO A 75 -7.99 17.86 -13.41
CA PRO A 75 -6.83 17.27 -14.07
C PRO A 75 -5.57 18.16 -13.99
N SER A 76 -5.73 19.48 -14.08
CA SER A 76 -4.61 20.42 -13.98
C SER A 76 -3.91 20.43 -12.62
N GLN A 77 -4.59 20.02 -11.55
CA GLN A 77 -4.04 19.92 -10.20
C GLN A 77 -3.45 18.52 -9.96
N ALA A 78 -4.01 17.48 -10.59
CA ALA A 78 -3.52 16.10 -10.51
C ALA A 78 -2.21 15.85 -11.26
N VAL A 79 -1.91 16.63 -12.31
CA VAL A 79 -0.72 16.42 -13.16
C VAL A 79 0.57 16.51 -12.36
N LEU A 80 0.72 17.51 -11.48
CA LEU A 80 1.97 17.69 -10.73
C LEU A 80 2.25 16.51 -9.78
N PRO A 81 1.34 16.11 -8.88
CA PRO A 81 1.52 14.91 -8.06
C PRO A 81 1.73 13.64 -8.87
N ALA A 82 1.00 13.46 -9.99
CA ALA A 82 1.13 12.24 -10.81
C ALA A 82 2.48 12.12 -11.50
N PHE A 83 3.02 13.21 -12.06
CA PHE A 83 4.38 13.19 -12.63
C PHE A 83 5.44 13.00 -11.57
N ALA A 84 5.30 13.69 -10.44
CA ALA A 84 6.19 13.56 -9.31
C ALA A 84 6.21 12.13 -8.76
N ALA A 85 5.04 11.48 -8.64
CA ALA A 85 4.91 10.08 -8.24
C ALA A 85 5.53 9.12 -9.27
N ALA A 86 5.23 9.31 -10.56
CA ALA A 86 5.83 8.50 -11.62
C ALA A 86 7.37 8.57 -11.62
N GLY A 87 7.95 9.76 -11.43
CA GLY A 87 9.39 9.93 -11.25
C GLY A 87 9.91 9.33 -9.95
N GLY A 88 9.16 9.53 -8.86
CA GLY A 88 9.40 8.99 -7.53
C GLY A 88 9.38 7.47 -7.45
N MET A 89 8.73 6.79 -8.40
CA MET A 89 8.79 5.34 -8.55
C MET A 89 9.85 4.88 -9.56
N ALA A 90 9.91 5.52 -10.73
CA ALA A 90 10.76 5.09 -11.83
C ALA A 90 12.26 5.26 -11.53
N VAL A 91 12.65 6.38 -10.94
CA VAL A 91 14.08 6.66 -10.69
C VAL A 91 14.68 5.74 -9.63
N PRO A 92 14.05 5.50 -8.46
CA PRO A 92 14.54 4.50 -7.51
C PRO A 92 14.65 3.09 -8.10
N ALA A 93 13.65 2.69 -8.89
CA ALA A 93 13.63 1.40 -9.57
C ALA A 93 14.82 1.24 -10.52
N ILE A 94 15.10 2.27 -11.34
CA ILE A 94 16.23 2.27 -12.28
C ILE A 94 17.56 2.21 -11.53
N ILE A 95 17.72 2.98 -10.44
CA ILE A 95 18.95 2.97 -9.64
C ILE A 95 19.20 1.57 -9.04
N TYR A 96 18.17 0.96 -8.45
CA TYR A 96 18.30 -0.39 -7.90
C TYR A 96 18.60 -1.43 -8.97
N ALA A 97 17.89 -1.37 -10.11
CA ALA A 97 18.08 -2.30 -11.22
C ALA A 97 19.48 -2.18 -11.82
N TRP A 98 20.02 -0.95 -11.88
CA TRP A 98 21.40 -0.72 -12.32
C TRP A 98 22.42 -1.32 -11.34
N SER A 99 22.23 -1.15 -10.04
CA SER A 99 23.10 -1.77 -9.02
C SER A 99 23.04 -3.29 -9.04
N ASN A 100 21.89 -3.89 -9.38
CA ASN A 100 21.64 -5.33 -9.33
C ASN A 100 21.60 -6.02 -10.71
N TRP A 101 22.10 -5.36 -11.76
CA TRP A 101 21.97 -5.84 -13.14
C TRP A 101 22.62 -7.21 -13.39
N GLN A 102 23.63 -7.56 -12.61
CA GLN A 102 24.42 -8.78 -12.82
C GLN A 102 23.74 -10.06 -12.30
N ASP A 103 22.80 -9.93 -11.36
CA ASP A 103 22.14 -11.08 -10.74
C ASP A 103 20.63 -11.07 -11.06
N PRO A 104 20.15 -12.04 -11.87
CA PRO A 104 18.73 -12.16 -12.22
C PRO A 104 17.80 -12.29 -11.00
N VAL A 105 18.26 -12.88 -9.90
CA VAL A 105 17.44 -13.07 -8.69
C VAL A 105 17.25 -11.74 -7.97
N THR A 106 18.31 -10.97 -7.77
CA THR A 106 18.21 -9.69 -7.06
C THR A 106 17.58 -8.61 -7.93
N LEU A 107 17.67 -8.70 -9.25
CA LEU A 107 16.99 -7.80 -10.18
C LEU A 107 15.46 -7.87 -10.05
N HIS A 108 14.91 -9.01 -9.63
CA HIS A 108 13.50 -9.13 -9.27
C HIS A 108 13.12 -8.26 -8.06
N GLY A 109 14.04 -7.61 -7.34
CA GLY A 109 13.70 -6.70 -6.23
C GLY A 109 13.45 -5.24 -6.64
N TRP A 110 13.40 -4.92 -7.93
CA TRP A 110 13.42 -3.52 -8.42
C TRP A 110 12.26 -2.64 -7.94
N ALA A 111 11.13 -3.22 -7.55
CA ALA A 111 9.98 -2.49 -7.05
C ALA A 111 10.09 -2.11 -5.56
N ILE A 112 11.04 -2.71 -4.81
CA ILE A 112 11.24 -2.45 -3.37
C ILE A 112 11.45 -0.96 -3.06
N PRO A 113 12.40 -0.25 -3.71
CA PRO A 113 12.67 1.16 -3.40
C PRO A 113 11.63 2.13 -3.97
N ALA A 114 10.62 1.65 -4.71
CA ALA A 114 9.55 2.49 -5.25
C ALA A 114 8.46 2.80 -4.21
N ALA A 115 8.21 1.91 -3.24
CA ALA A 115 7.13 2.05 -2.26
C ALA A 115 7.39 3.17 -1.22
N THR A 116 6.36 3.90 -0.79
CA THR A 116 6.46 5.02 0.17
C THR A 116 5.59 4.77 1.41
N ASP A 117 6.15 4.69 2.62
CA ASP A 117 5.33 4.59 3.82
C ASP A 117 4.63 5.92 4.15
N ILE A 118 3.34 6.03 3.74
CA ILE A 118 2.48 7.20 3.97
C ILE A 118 2.37 7.53 5.46
N ALA A 119 2.21 6.51 6.31
CA ALA A 119 1.97 6.71 7.74
C ALA A 119 3.21 7.29 8.43
N PHE A 120 4.41 6.86 8.02
CA PHE A 120 5.64 7.48 8.49
C PHE A 120 5.83 8.90 7.95
N ALA A 121 5.62 9.11 6.64
CA ALA A 121 5.78 10.42 6.00
C ALA A 121 4.85 11.48 6.64
N LEU A 122 3.56 11.17 6.79
CA LEU A 122 2.61 12.05 7.47
C LEU A 122 2.93 12.20 8.96
N GLY A 123 3.39 11.12 9.62
CA GLY A 123 3.83 11.15 11.01
C GLY A 123 4.95 12.17 11.25
N VAL A 124 5.97 12.20 10.40
CA VAL A 124 7.06 13.19 10.46
C VAL A 124 6.55 14.60 10.11
N LEU A 125 5.69 14.72 9.10
CA LEU A 125 5.12 16.01 8.70
C LEU A 125 4.30 16.66 9.82
N LEU A 126 3.58 15.86 10.61
CA LEU A 126 2.83 16.33 11.76
C LEU A 126 3.74 16.77 12.92
N LEU A 127 4.94 16.19 13.07
CA LEU A 127 5.93 16.65 14.06
C LEU A 127 6.49 18.03 13.74
N LEU A 128 6.62 18.35 12.44
CA LEU A 128 6.97 19.70 11.98
C LEU A 128 5.85 20.73 12.23
N GLY A 129 4.67 20.26 12.64
CA GLY A 129 3.59 21.05 13.21
C GLY A 129 2.99 22.08 12.25
N LYS A 130 2.95 23.34 12.70
CA LYS A 130 2.30 24.46 11.99
C LYS A 130 3.21 25.11 10.93
N GLN A 131 4.49 24.77 10.88
CA GLN A 131 5.45 25.39 9.95
C GLN A 131 5.27 24.90 8.50
N VAL A 132 4.54 23.80 8.32
CA VAL A 132 4.29 23.21 7.00
C VAL A 132 2.96 23.74 6.43
N PRO A 133 2.97 24.37 5.24
CA PRO A 133 1.75 24.82 4.56
C PRO A 133 0.76 23.67 4.31
N THR A 134 -0.53 23.95 4.43
CA THR A 134 -1.60 22.95 4.17
C THR A 134 -1.50 22.38 2.75
N ALA A 135 -1.17 23.21 1.77
CA ALA A 135 -0.97 22.78 0.37
C ALA A 135 0.12 21.71 0.24
N LEU A 136 1.19 21.79 1.03
CA LEU A 136 2.26 20.77 0.99
C LEU A 136 1.79 19.45 1.61
N LYS A 137 0.95 19.49 2.65
CA LYS A 137 0.38 18.29 3.29
C LYS A 137 -0.50 17.52 2.33
N VAL A 138 -1.36 18.25 1.62
CA VAL A 138 -2.23 17.72 0.57
C VAL A 138 -1.40 17.16 -0.58
N PHE A 139 -0.41 17.91 -1.08
CA PHE A 139 0.47 17.44 -2.17
C PHE A 139 1.18 16.15 -1.80
N LEU A 140 1.78 16.06 -0.60
CA LEU A 140 2.48 14.87 -0.12
C LEU A 140 1.54 13.68 0.05
N MET A 141 0.34 13.89 0.60
CA MET A 141 -0.68 12.85 0.73
C MET A 141 -1.05 12.29 -0.64
N THR A 142 -1.37 13.16 -1.61
CA THR A 142 -1.73 12.76 -2.97
C THR A 142 -0.59 12.03 -3.69
N LEU A 143 0.63 12.55 -3.60
CA LEU A 143 1.82 11.88 -4.14
C LEU A 143 1.98 10.48 -3.54
N ALA A 144 1.89 10.36 -2.22
CA ALA A 144 2.09 9.10 -1.53
C ALA A 144 1.00 8.06 -1.87
N ILE A 145 -0.26 8.48 -2.00
CA ILE A 145 -1.36 7.60 -2.45
C ILE A 145 -1.09 7.10 -3.88
N LEU A 146 -0.68 7.99 -4.79
CA LEU A 146 -0.38 7.62 -6.17
C LEU A 146 0.84 6.70 -6.28
N ASP A 147 1.90 6.96 -5.50
CA ASP A 147 3.08 6.09 -5.41
C ASP A 147 2.71 4.69 -4.92
N ASP A 148 1.93 4.59 -3.83
CA ASP A 148 1.56 3.30 -3.25
C ASP A 148 0.64 2.50 -4.17
N LEU A 149 -0.35 3.15 -4.77
CA LEU A 149 -1.24 2.53 -5.74
C LEU A 149 -0.55 2.20 -7.05
N GLY A 150 0.44 3.00 -7.45
CA GLY A 150 1.31 2.67 -8.57
C GLY A 150 2.15 1.43 -8.26
N ALA A 151 2.80 1.40 -7.09
CA ALA A 151 3.69 0.33 -6.67
C ALA A 151 2.96 -1.01 -6.56
N ILE A 152 1.78 -1.04 -5.92
CA ILE A 152 0.95 -2.26 -5.84
C ILE A 152 0.51 -2.75 -7.23
N VAL A 153 0.15 -1.86 -8.15
CA VAL A 153 -0.24 -2.25 -9.52
C VAL A 153 0.96 -2.82 -10.28
N VAL A 154 2.13 -2.20 -10.14
CA VAL A 154 3.39 -2.69 -10.71
C VAL A 154 3.71 -4.08 -10.15
N ILE A 155 3.70 -4.24 -8.83
CA ILE A 155 3.98 -5.53 -8.18
C ILE A 155 2.95 -6.56 -8.66
N ALA A 156 1.68 -6.19 -8.78
CA ALA A 156 0.66 -7.09 -9.30
C ALA A 156 0.88 -7.53 -10.75
N ILE A 157 1.37 -6.67 -11.63
CA ILE A 157 1.61 -7.07 -13.02
C ILE A 157 2.85 -7.96 -13.14
N PHE A 158 3.93 -7.62 -12.42
CA PHE A 158 5.24 -8.26 -12.62
C PHE A 158 5.51 -9.46 -11.69
N TYR A 159 4.80 -9.58 -10.56
CA TYR A 159 5.06 -10.59 -9.52
C TYR A 159 3.88 -11.52 -9.30
N THR A 160 2.86 -11.49 -10.17
CA THR A 160 1.75 -12.44 -10.10
C THR A 160 2.23 -13.85 -10.43
N ALA A 161 1.98 -14.77 -9.50
CA ALA A 161 2.32 -16.18 -9.64
C ALA A 161 1.29 -16.94 -10.51
N LYS A 162 1.35 -18.27 -10.49
CA LYS A 162 0.42 -19.16 -11.20
C LYS A 162 -1.04 -18.82 -10.85
N LEU A 163 -1.79 -18.36 -11.84
CA LEU A 163 -3.19 -17.99 -11.67
C LEU A 163 -4.11 -19.22 -11.58
N SER A 164 -4.87 -19.31 -10.50
CA SER A 164 -6.00 -20.24 -10.43
C SER A 164 -7.19 -19.63 -11.15
N LEU A 165 -7.53 -20.18 -12.33
CA LEU A 165 -8.64 -19.69 -13.15
C LEU A 165 -9.99 -19.74 -12.42
N SER A 166 -10.21 -20.78 -11.60
CA SER A 166 -11.44 -20.92 -10.80
C SER A 166 -11.56 -19.82 -9.75
N SER A 167 -10.49 -19.56 -9.01
CA SER A 167 -10.46 -18.52 -7.97
C SER A 167 -10.60 -17.12 -8.58
N LEU A 168 -10.02 -16.89 -9.76
CA LEU A 168 -10.19 -15.65 -10.52
C LEU A 168 -11.63 -15.45 -10.99
N ALA A 169 -12.29 -16.51 -11.48
CA ALA A 169 -13.70 -16.44 -11.90
C ALA A 169 -14.64 -16.07 -10.75
N VAL A 170 -14.39 -16.61 -9.54
CA VAL A 170 -15.15 -16.23 -8.34
C VAL A 170 -14.89 -14.78 -7.97
N ALA A 171 -13.63 -14.33 -7.99
CA ALA A 171 -13.28 -12.94 -7.70
C ALA A 171 -13.96 -11.95 -8.68
N LEU A 172 -13.93 -12.24 -9.98
CA LEU A 172 -14.60 -11.42 -11.00
C LEU A 172 -16.12 -11.42 -10.83
N THR A 173 -16.71 -12.56 -10.46
CA THR A 173 -18.15 -12.64 -10.18
C THR A 173 -18.52 -11.81 -8.95
N ALA A 174 -17.73 -11.89 -7.87
CA ALA A 174 -17.93 -11.07 -6.68
C ALA A 174 -17.80 -9.57 -7.00
N LEU A 175 -16.82 -9.19 -7.82
CA LEU A 175 -16.68 -7.81 -8.30
C LEU A 175 -17.89 -7.36 -9.13
N ALA A 176 -18.40 -8.21 -10.03
CA ALA A 176 -19.59 -7.91 -10.81
C ALA A 176 -20.84 -7.72 -9.91
N VAL A 177 -20.98 -8.53 -8.86
CA VAL A 177 -22.05 -8.37 -7.86
C VAL A 177 -21.91 -7.05 -7.11
N LEU A 178 -20.70 -6.67 -6.67
CA LEU A 178 -20.44 -5.38 -6.03
C LEU A 178 -20.83 -4.22 -6.95
N ILE A 179 -20.43 -4.28 -8.23
CA ILE A 179 -20.77 -3.25 -9.22
C ILE A 179 -22.27 -3.17 -9.43
N LEU A 180 -22.97 -4.31 -9.50
CA LEU A 180 -24.42 -4.36 -9.63
C LEU A 180 -25.12 -3.78 -8.40
N MET A 181 -24.62 -4.05 -7.19
CA MET A 181 -25.14 -3.46 -5.95
C MET A 181 -25.01 -1.94 -5.95
N ASN A 182 -23.85 -1.41 -6.37
CA ASN A 182 -23.64 0.03 -6.50
C ASN A 182 -24.59 0.63 -7.54
N ARG A 183 -24.70 0.03 -8.73
CA ARG A 183 -25.62 0.50 -9.78
C ARG A 183 -27.09 0.46 -9.38
N ARG A 184 -27.49 -0.45 -8.48
CA ARG A 184 -28.84 -0.52 -7.92
C ARG A 184 -29.06 0.42 -6.73
N GLY A 185 -28.07 1.24 -6.37
CA GLY A 185 -28.18 2.21 -5.29
C GLY A 185 -28.19 1.58 -3.89
N VAL A 186 -27.61 0.39 -3.71
CA VAL A 186 -27.48 -0.22 -2.38
C VAL A 186 -26.44 0.56 -1.59
N THR A 187 -26.82 1.07 -0.41
CA THR A 187 -25.93 1.86 0.47
C THR A 187 -25.53 1.14 1.76
N ARG A 188 -26.03 -0.09 1.96
CA ARG A 188 -25.70 -0.91 3.15
C ARG A 188 -24.25 -1.40 3.10
N LEU A 189 -23.37 -0.72 3.83
CA LEU A 189 -21.93 -1.05 3.92
C LEU A 189 -21.63 -2.52 4.27
N PRO A 190 -22.33 -3.18 5.23
CA PRO A 190 -22.05 -4.58 5.55
C PRO A 190 -22.21 -5.54 4.37
N ALA A 191 -23.10 -5.23 3.43
CA ALA A 191 -23.28 -6.05 2.23
C ALA A 191 -22.07 -5.97 1.30
N TYR A 192 -21.46 -4.79 1.15
CA TYR A 192 -20.22 -4.62 0.38
C TYR A 192 -19.05 -5.35 1.05
N VAL A 193 -18.91 -5.21 2.37
CA VAL A 193 -17.83 -5.88 3.12
C VAL A 193 -17.95 -7.40 2.99
N LEU A 194 -19.15 -7.97 3.09
CA LEU A 194 -19.36 -9.41 2.96
C LEU A 194 -18.94 -9.94 1.58
N VAL A 195 -19.39 -9.31 0.51
CA VAL A 195 -19.02 -9.72 -0.86
C VAL A 195 -17.53 -9.42 -1.12
N GLY A 196 -17.01 -8.33 -0.57
CA GLY A 196 -15.58 -7.99 -0.59
C GLY A 196 -14.69 -9.03 0.08
N LEU A 197 -15.12 -9.61 1.21
CA LEU A 197 -14.42 -10.72 1.87
C LEU A 197 -14.37 -11.98 1.00
N ILE A 198 -15.46 -12.29 0.28
CA ILE A 198 -15.49 -13.41 -0.68
C ILE A 198 -14.51 -13.14 -1.83
N MET A 199 -14.50 -11.92 -2.37
CA MET A 199 -13.55 -11.51 -3.40
C MET A 199 -12.10 -11.61 -2.90
N TRP A 200 -11.80 -11.09 -1.71
CA TRP A 200 -10.48 -11.13 -1.09
C TRP A 200 -9.99 -12.56 -0.86
N ALA A 201 -10.83 -13.42 -0.26
CA ALA A 201 -10.47 -14.83 -0.04
C ALA A 201 -10.21 -15.58 -1.36
N SER A 202 -10.94 -15.24 -2.42
CA SER A 202 -10.74 -15.81 -3.76
C SER A 202 -9.43 -15.34 -4.39
N VAL A 203 -9.12 -14.04 -4.28
CA VAL A 203 -7.87 -13.43 -4.76
C VAL A 203 -6.66 -14.00 -4.01
N LEU A 204 -6.80 -14.18 -2.69
CA LEU A 204 -5.76 -14.75 -1.83
C LEU A 204 -5.32 -16.16 -2.25
N LYS A 205 -6.26 -16.95 -2.81
CA LYS A 205 -6.00 -18.28 -3.36
C LYS A 205 -5.54 -18.25 -4.82
N SER A 206 -5.88 -17.21 -5.58
CA SER A 206 -5.61 -17.13 -7.03
C SER A 206 -4.18 -16.76 -7.38
N GLY A 207 -3.37 -16.34 -6.40
CA GLY A 207 -2.01 -15.81 -6.63
C GLY A 207 -2.00 -14.36 -7.08
N VAL A 208 -3.18 -13.71 -7.20
CA VAL A 208 -3.30 -12.26 -7.36
C VAL A 208 -3.09 -11.59 -5.99
N HIS A 209 -2.58 -10.37 -6.00
CA HIS A 209 -2.28 -9.62 -4.78
C HIS A 209 -3.58 -9.31 -4.01
N ALA A 210 -3.68 -9.86 -2.80
CA ALA A 210 -4.85 -9.73 -1.93
C ALA A 210 -5.18 -8.25 -1.61
N THR A 211 -4.16 -7.40 -1.61
CA THR A 211 -4.25 -5.95 -1.42
C THR A 211 -5.05 -5.24 -2.51
N LEU A 212 -5.01 -5.71 -3.77
CA LEU A 212 -5.81 -5.15 -4.86
C LEU A 212 -7.31 -5.37 -4.65
N ALA A 213 -7.70 -6.43 -3.94
CA ALA A 213 -9.11 -6.67 -3.62
C ALA A 213 -9.66 -5.55 -2.73
N GLY A 214 -8.84 -5.02 -1.80
CA GLY A 214 -9.18 -3.84 -1.01
C GLY A 214 -9.44 -2.62 -1.88
N VAL A 215 -8.49 -2.28 -2.76
CA VAL A 215 -8.64 -1.13 -3.68
C VAL A 215 -9.87 -1.29 -4.59
N ALA A 216 -10.09 -2.49 -5.14
CA ALA A 216 -11.23 -2.78 -5.99
C ALA A 216 -12.57 -2.64 -5.24
N LEU A 217 -12.63 -3.09 -3.98
CA LEU A 217 -13.82 -2.92 -3.15
C LEU A 217 -14.10 -1.42 -2.89
N ALA A 218 -13.07 -0.66 -2.53
CA ALA A 218 -13.19 0.78 -2.30
C ALA A 218 -13.69 1.55 -3.53
N ALA A 219 -13.19 1.18 -4.71
CA ALA A 219 -13.62 1.76 -5.98
C ALA A 219 -15.14 1.57 -6.23
N VAL A 220 -15.75 0.53 -5.66
CA VAL A 220 -17.16 0.21 -5.87
C VAL A 220 -18.07 0.73 -4.76
N ILE A 221 -17.56 1.13 -3.59
CA ILE A 221 -18.38 1.70 -2.51
C ILE A 221 -19.02 3.03 -2.92
N PRO A 222 -20.33 3.24 -2.69
CA PRO A 222 -21.02 4.44 -3.13
C PRO A 222 -20.50 5.70 -2.43
N MET A 223 -20.22 6.75 -3.22
CA MET A 223 -19.76 8.03 -2.70
C MET A 223 -20.87 8.81 -2.00
N ARG A 224 -22.11 8.71 -2.49
CA ARG A 224 -23.29 9.38 -1.92
C ARG A 224 -24.47 8.43 -1.88
N ASP A 225 -25.33 8.57 -0.87
CA ASP A 225 -26.59 7.84 -0.84
C ASP A 225 -27.59 8.45 -1.84
N PRO A 226 -28.14 7.66 -2.79
CA PRO A 226 -29.14 8.16 -3.74
C PRO A 226 -30.40 8.74 -3.09
N ASN A 227 -30.79 8.23 -1.91
CA ASN A 227 -31.97 8.65 -1.17
C ASN A 227 -31.68 9.77 -0.17
N ASN A 228 -30.41 9.97 0.20
CA ASN A 228 -29.98 11.05 1.09
C ASN A 228 -28.65 11.65 0.62
N PRO A 229 -28.68 12.68 -0.25
CA PRO A 229 -27.46 13.28 -0.80
C PRO A 229 -26.50 13.88 0.23
N LYS A 230 -26.94 14.11 1.47
CA LYS A 230 -26.09 14.59 2.57
C LYS A 230 -25.31 13.47 3.26
N HIS A 231 -25.70 12.22 3.05
CA HIS A 231 -25.03 11.05 3.61
C HIS A 231 -24.09 10.44 2.57
N SER A 232 -22.86 10.15 3.01
CA SER A 232 -21.81 9.58 2.19
C SER A 232 -21.30 8.30 2.86
N PRO A 233 -21.72 7.12 2.38
CA PRO A 233 -21.27 5.84 2.94
C PRO A 233 -19.75 5.69 2.87
N LEU A 234 -19.12 6.20 1.81
CA LEU A 234 -17.67 6.20 1.66
C LEU A 234 -16.98 7.02 2.75
N ARG A 235 -17.41 8.28 2.98
CA ARG A 235 -16.77 9.17 3.98
C ARG A 235 -16.98 8.67 5.42
N GLU A 236 -18.13 8.08 5.72
CA GLU A 236 -18.38 7.43 7.01
C GLU A 236 -17.39 6.28 7.24
N LEU A 237 -17.24 5.40 6.24
CA LEU A 237 -16.34 4.27 6.34
C LEU A 237 -14.85 4.70 6.41
N GLU A 238 -14.46 5.71 5.64
CA GLU A 238 -13.12 6.31 5.70
C GLU A 238 -12.83 6.85 7.11
N HIS A 239 -13.76 7.61 7.68
CA HIS A 239 -13.62 8.18 9.02
C HIS A 239 -13.51 7.09 10.11
N ASP A 240 -14.32 6.04 10.03
CA ASP A 240 -14.34 4.96 11.01
C ASP A 240 -13.12 4.04 10.92
N LEU A 241 -12.60 3.82 9.71
CA LEU A 241 -11.42 2.99 9.49
C LEU A 241 -10.11 3.68 9.81
N HIS A 242 -10.03 5.00 9.62
CA HIS A 242 -8.77 5.72 9.76
C HIS A 242 -8.09 5.52 11.13
N PRO A 243 -8.77 5.61 12.29
CA PRO A 243 -8.15 5.34 13.59
C PRO A 243 -7.67 3.88 13.72
N SER A 244 -8.48 2.92 13.30
CA SER A 244 -8.14 1.50 13.35
C SER A 244 -6.90 1.20 12.50
N VAL A 245 -6.82 1.78 11.31
CA VAL A 245 -5.68 1.62 10.42
C VAL A 245 -4.42 2.24 11.02
N ALA A 246 -4.50 3.49 11.45
CA ALA A 246 -3.34 4.25 11.93
C ALA A 246 -2.78 3.74 13.28
N TYR A 247 -3.63 3.31 14.21
CA TYR A 247 -3.22 2.94 15.57
C TYR A 247 -3.06 1.44 15.79
N PHE A 248 -3.66 0.60 14.95
CA PHE A 248 -3.58 -0.86 15.11
C PHE A 248 -2.94 -1.53 13.91
N ILE A 249 -3.52 -1.38 12.72
CA ILE A 249 -3.11 -2.15 11.52
C ILE A 249 -1.67 -1.82 11.12
N VAL A 250 -1.37 -0.54 10.93
CA VAL A 250 -0.05 -0.10 10.47
C VAL A 250 1.05 -0.42 11.49
N PRO A 251 0.89 -0.14 12.80
CA PRO A 251 1.88 -0.53 13.80
C PRO A 251 2.05 -2.04 13.97
N LEU A 252 0.96 -2.82 13.89
CA LEU A 252 1.05 -4.28 13.94
C LEU A 252 1.77 -4.85 12.71
N PHE A 253 1.51 -4.29 11.53
CA PHE A 253 2.23 -4.63 10.31
C PHE A 253 3.73 -4.31 10.44
N ALA A 254 4.07 -3.12 10.96
CA ALA A 254 5.44 -2.74 11.23
C ALA A 254 6.10 -3.67 12.26
N PHE A 255 5.39 -4.04 13.33
CA PHE A 255 5.89 -5.00 14.31
C PHE A 255 6.21 -6.35 13.68
N ALA A 256 5.38 -6.85 12.75
CA ALA A 256 5.59 -8.16 12.14
C ALA A 256 6.70 -8.17 11.07
N ASN A 257 6.93 -7.06 10.36
CA ASN A 257 7.82 -7.01 9.20
C ASN A 257 9.13 -6.24 9.40
N ALA A 258 9.21 -5.37 10.42
CA ALA A 258 10.41 -4.56 10.65
C ALA A 258 11.51 -5.31 11.43
N GLY A 259 11.18 -6.44 12.07
CA GLY A 259 12.15 -7.23 12.84
C GLY A 259 13.15 -7.94 11.93
N VAL A 260 14.31 -7.32 11.71
CA VAL A 260 15.43 -7.91 10.98
C VAL A 260 16.54 -8.29 11.95
N SER A 261 17.04 -9.53 11.85
CA SER A 261 18.19 -9.96 12.64
C SER A 261 19.46 -9.25 12.17
N LEU A 262 20.18 -8.67 13.11
CA LEU A 262 21.48 -8.03 12.93
C LEU A 262 22.64 -8.98 13.25
N GLU A 263 22.33 -10.21 13.70
CA GLU A 263 23.33 -11.21 14.02
C GLU A 263 24.12 -11.59 12.75
N GLY A 264 25.44 -11.42 12.80
CA GLY A 264 26.31 -11.70 11.66
C GLY A 264 26.35 -10.61 10.59
N VAL A 265 25.67 -9.46 10.77
CA VAL A 265 25.77 -8.32 9.84
C VAL A 265 27.17 -7.70 9.94
N GLN A 266 27.92 -7.78 8.85
CA GLN A 266 29.24 -7.17 8.70
C GLN A 266 29.16 -5.94 7.81
N LEU A 267 30.13 -5.02 7.89
CA LEU A 267 30.15 -3.85 7.02
C LEU A 267 30.14 -4.25 5.53
N GLU A 268 30.76 -5.39 5.19
CA GLU A 268 30.76 -5.98 3.85
C GLU A 268 29.36 -6.34 3.37
N THR A 269 28.50 -6.89 4.23
CA THR A 269 27.10 -7.22 3.87
C THR A 269 26.26 -5.97 3.58
N LEU A 270 26.57 -4.83 4.22
CA LEU A 270 25.90 -3.55 3.93
C LEU A 270 26.38 -2.92 2.61
N LEU A 271 27.55 -3.33 2.12
CA LEU A 271 28.12 -2.89 0.85
C LEU A 271 27.73 -3.81 -0.31
N GLU A 272 26.89 -4.82 -0.07
CA GLU A 272 26.36 -5.66 -1.13
C GLU A 272 25.44 -4.85 -2.09
N PRO A 273 25.30 -5.30 -3.35
CA PRO A 273 24.48 -4.61 -4.35
C PRO A 273 23.01 -4.40 -3.95
N VAL A 274 22.44 -5.32 -3.16
CA VAL A 274 21.04 -5.23 -2.73
C VAL A 274 20.84 -4.11 -1.69
N PRO A 275 21.50 -4.11 -0.52
CA PRO A 275 21.34 -3.03 0.46
C PRO A 275 21.76 -1.66 -0.08
N LEU A 276 22.87 -1.56 -0.82
CA LEU A 276 23.28 -0.32 -1.46
C LEU A 276 22.29 0.17 -2.50
N GLY A 277 21.78 -0.73 -3.35
CA GLY A 277 20.77 -0.39 -4.36
C GLY A 277 19.48 0.12 -3.72
N ILE A 278 19.02 -0.50 -2.63
CA ILE A 278 17.84 -0.05 -1.88
C ILE A 278 18.11 1.32 -1.24
N ALA A 279 19.23 1.47 -0.54
CA ALA A 279 19.59 2.72 0.13
C ALA A 279 19.74 3.88 -0.87
N ALA A 280 20.45 3.67 -1.97
CA ALA A 280 20.62 4.67 -3.03
C ALA A 280 19.30 4.98 -3.73
N GLY A 281 18.48 3.97 -4.04
CA GLY A 281 17.16 4.15 -4.64
C GLY A 281 16.22 4.97 -3.74
N LEU A 282 16.14 4.63 -2.45
CA LEU A 282 15.28 5.33 -1.50
C LEU A 282 15.77 6.75 -1.18
N PHE A 283 17.07 6.93 -0.94
CA PHE A 283 17.62 8.21 -0.51
C PHE A 283 17.84 9.17 -1.69
N LEU A 284 18.61 8.75 -2.70
CA LEU A 284 18.93 9.59 -3.86
C LEU A 284 17.83 9.49 -4.91
N GLY A 285 17.37 8.28 -5.21
CA GLY A 285 16.43 8.04 -6.30
C GLY A 285 15.10 8.75 -6.11
N LYS A 286 14.51 8.71 -4.91
CA LYS A 286 13.23 9.39 -4.68
C LYS A 286 13.34 10.90 -4.75
N GLN A 287 14.37 11.46 -4.13
CA GLN A 287 14.61 12.90 -4.17
C GLN A 287 14.79 13.35 -5.62
N LEU A 288 15.72 12.72 -6.35
CA LEU A 288 15.98 13.06 -7.74
C LEU A 288 14.75 12.83 -8.62
N GLY A 289 14.04 11.71 -8.47
CA GLY A 289 12.86 11.37 -9.26
C GLY A 289 11.71 12.36 -9.08
N VAL A 290 11.31 12.61 -7.83
CA VAL A 290 10.22 13.54 -7.50
C VAL A 290 10.56 14.94 -7.98
N PHE A 291 11.75 15.48 -7.65
CA PHE A 291 12.13 16.84 -8.03
C PHE A 291 12.31 17.00 -9.54
N LEU A 292 12.96 16.05 -10.21
CA LEU A 292 13.19 16.11 -11.66
C LEU A 292 11.88 16.08 -12.44
N PHE A 293 10.97 15.15 -12.10
CA PHE A 293 9.72 15.02 -12.84
C PHE A 293 8.74 16.15 -12.52
N ALA A 294 8.71 16.63 -11.27
CA ALA A 294 7.95 17.83 -10.92
C ALA A 294 8.47 19.05 -11.70
N TRP A 295 9.79 19.23 -11.77
CA TRP A 295 10.41 20.31 -12.53
C TRP A 295 10.12 20.21 -14.04
N LEU A 296 10.24 19.02 -14.62
CA LEU A 296 9.91 18.77 -16.03
C LEU A 296 8.43 19.08 -16.31
N ALA A 297 7.51 18.67 -15.44
CA ALA A 297 6.07 18.96 -15.60
C ALA A 297 5.78 20.46 -15.60
N VAL A 298 6.47 21.23 -14.76
CA VAL A 298 6.38 22.70 -14.72
C VAL A 298 7.01 23.34 -15.96
N GLN A 299 8.20 22.88 -16.36
CA GLN A 299 8.92 23.43 -17.52
C GLN A 299 8.17 23.17 -18.83
N LEU A 300 7.54 22.01 -18.97
CA LEU A 300 6.67 21.65 -20.10
C LEU A 300 5.31 22.35 -20.07
N ARG A 301 5.07 23.23 -19.08
CA ARG A 301 3.81 23.95 -18.85
C ARG A 301 2.60 23.03 -18.68
N MET A 302 2.83 21.77 -18.30
CA MET A 302 1.78 20.80 -18.02
C MET A 302 1.18 21.01 -16.62
N ALA A 303 1.96 21.60 -15.71
CA ALA A 303 1.53 21.93 -14.36
C ALA A 303 1.97 23.34 -13.92
N ARG A 304 1.32 23.87 -12.89
CA ARG A 304 1.74 25.06 -12.16
C ARG A 304 2.09 24.67 -10.72
N LEU A 305 3.12 25.30 -10.16
CA LEU A 305 3.42 25.13 -8.74
C LEU A 305 2.26 25.72 -7.91
N PRO A 306 1.80 25.00 -6.87
CA PRO A 306 0.80 25.51 -5.94
C PRO A 306 1.34 26.68 -5.09
#